data_AF-A0A852BVX9-F1
#
_entry.id   AF-A0A852BVX9-F1
#
_cell.length_a   1.000
_cell.length_b   1.000
_cell.length_c   1.000
_cell.angle_alpha   90.00
_cell.angle_beta   90.00
_cell.angle_gamma   90.00
#
_symmetry.space_group_name_H-M   'P 1'
#
loop_
_entity.id
_entity.type
_entity.pdbx_description
1 polymer ?
#
loop_
_entity_poly.entity_id
_entity_poly.type
_entity_poly.pdbx_seq_one_letter_code
_entity_poly.pdbx_strand_id
1 'polypeptide(L)'
;AARIIQNMDPTADPCKDFYQYACGGWLSRHVIPETSSRYSIFDILRDELEIILKGVLETSDQGDREAFQKAKILYKSCMNESLIEQRDSLPLLEALTVVGDWPVASADWNKTK
;
A
#
# COMPACT_ATOMS: atom_id res chain seq x y z
N ALA A 1 -8.95 3.94 28.98
CA ALA A 1 -9.48 5.30 29.16
C ALA A 1 -8.74 6.35 28.32
N ALA A 2 -7.39 6.41 28.37
CA ALA A 2 -6.59 7.44 27.70
C ALA A 2 -6.93 7.69 26.21
N ARG A 3 -7.02 6.63 25.39
CA ARG A 3 -7.31 6.76 23.94
C ARG A 3 -8.67 7.42 23.63
N ILE A 4 -9.68 7.11 24.43
CA ILE A 4 -11.03 7.69 24.26
C ILE A 4 -10.99 9.19 24.60
N ILE A 5 -10.37 9.53 25.74
CA ILE A 5 -10.24 10.92 26.20
C ILE A 5 -9.43 11.75 25.19
N GLN A 6 -8.36 11.19 24.64
CA GLN A 6 -7.52 11.88 23.66
C GLN A 6 -8.29 12.18 22.37
N ASN A 7 -9.09 11.24 21.85
CA ASN A 7 -9.76 11.42 20.57
C ASN A 7 -10.97 12.36 20.63
N MET A 8 -11.54 12.52 21.82
CA MET A 8 -12.72 13.34 22.07
C MET A 8 -12.40 14.84 22.09
N ASP A 9 -13.35 15.64 21.62
CA ASP A 9 -13.44 17.08 21.87
C ASP A 9 -14.61 17.33 22.86
N PRO A 10 -14.32 17.49 24.17
CA PRO A 10 -15.36 17.67 25.18
C PRO A 10 -16.04 19.05 25.11
N THR A 11 -15.58 19.96 24.24
CA THR A 11 -16.19 21.29 24.08
C THR A 11 -17.39 21.27 23.12
N ALA A 12 -17.50 20.24 22.28
CA ALA A 12 -18.63 20.05 21.37
C ALA A 12 -19.84 19.43 22.10
N ASP A 13 -21.06 19.85 21.71
CA ASP A 13 -22.30 19.27 22.23
C ASP A 13 -22.60 17.93 21.53
N PRO A 14 -22.56 16.78 22.26
CA PRO A 14 -22.76 15.46 21.66
C PRO A 14 -24.17 15.26 21.07
N CYS A 15 -25.17 16.01 21.53
CA CYS A 15 -26.54 15.92 21.01
C CYS A 15 -26.72 16.65 19.68
N LYS A 16 -25.74 17.50 19.29
CA LYS A 16 -25.76 18.26 18.02
C LYS A 16 -24.81 17.67 16.99
N ASP A 17 -23.58 17.35 17.40
CA ASP A 17 -22.58 16.72 16.54
C ASP A 17 -21.75 15.72 17.35
N PHE A 18 -22.23 14.48 17.36
CA PHE A 18 -21.55 13.40 18.08
C PHE A 18 -20.20 13.05 17.44
N TYR A 19 -20.00 13.31 16.14
CA TYR A 19 -18.74 13.02 15.48
C TYR A 19 -17.66 14.00 15.93
N GLN A 20 -17.95 15.31 15.94
CA GLN A 20 -17.03 16.30 16.48
C GLN A 20 -16.75 16.04 17.96
N TYR A 21 -17.77 15.74 18.76
CA TYR A 21 -17.56 15.37 20.17
C TYR A 21 -16.64 14.15 20.31
N ALA A 22 -16.90 13.05 19.61
CA ALA A 22 -16.14 11.81 19.79
C ALA A 22 -14.75 11.81 19.12
N CYS A 23 -14.56 12.59 18.05
CA CYS A 23 -13.38 12.52 17.18
C CYS A 23 -12.65 13.85 16.97
N GLY A 24 -13.17 14.99 17.42
CA GLY A 24 -12.60 16.32 17.17
C GLY A 24 -11.17 16.48 17.72
N GLY A 25 -10.87 15.83 18.85
CA GLY A 25 -9.52 15.75 19.37
C GLY A 25 -8.56 14.98 18.45
N TRP A 26 -9.05 13.92 17.80
CA TRP A 26 -8.25 13.19 16.81
C TRP A 26 -8.01 14.01 15.54
N LEU A 27 -9.05 14.66 15.01
CA LEU A 27 -8.99 15.50 13.81
C LEU A 27 -8.01 16.66 13.95
N SER A 28 -7.95 17.29 15.13
CA SER A 28 -7.02 18.40 15.38
C SER A 28 -5.54 17.99 15.45
N ARG A 29 -5.25 16.71 15.70
CA ARG A 29 -3.87 16.21 15.86
C ARG A 29 -3.33 15.43 14.67
N HIS A 30 -4.20 14.96 13.77
CA HIS A 30 -3.80 14.10 12.66
C HIS A 30 -4.06 14.78 11.33
N VAL A 31 -3.02 14.84 10.51
CA VAL A 31 -3.08 15.27 9.11
C VAL A 31 -3.02 14.01 8.25
N ILE A 32 -3.74 14.01 7.13
CA ILE A 32 -3.68 12.91 6.17
C ILE A 32 -2.25 12.88 5.59
N PRO A 33 -1.50 11.76 5.72
CA PRO A 33 -0.17 11.64 5.13
C PRO A 33 -0.21 11.78 3.61
N GLU A 34 0.86 12.31 3.00
CA GLU A 34 0.96 12.52 1.54
C GLU A 34 0.78 11.23 0.71
N THR A 35 1.10 10.08 1.28
CA THR A 35 0.94 8.75 0.65
C THR A 35 -0.46 8.17 0.80
N SER A 36 -1.36 8.88 1.48
CA SER A 36 -2.70 8.40 1.84
C SER A 36 -3.78 9.32 1.29
N SER A 37 -4.86 8.73 0.77
CA SER A 37 -6.04 9.49 0.32
C SER A 37 -7.05 9.76 1.44
N ARG A 38 -6.92 9.05 2.57
CA ARG A 38 -7.71 9.18 3.79
C ARG A 38 -6.87 8.76 4.97
N TYR A 39 -7.24 9.21 6.17
CA TYR A 39 -6.57 8.75 7.38
C TYR A 39 -7.57 8.57 8.50
N SER A 40 -7.48 7.43 9.17
CA SER A 40 -8.36 7.03 10.26
C SER A 40 -7.66 6.00 11.14
N ILE A 41 -8.32 5.61 12.24
CA ILE A 41 -7.82 4.53 13.11
C ILE A 41 -7.64 3.21 12.35
N PHE A 42 -8.46 2.93 11.32
CA PHE A 42 -8.30 1.71 10.53
C PHE A 42 -7.05 1.74 9.65
N ASP A 43 -6.69 2.92 9.14
CA ASP A 43 -5.49 3.09 8.34
C ASP A 43 -4.25 2.96 9.25
N ILE A 44 -4.26 3.56 10.46
CA ILE A 44 -3.20 3.35 11.47
C ILE A 44 -3.00 1.86 11.79
N LEU A 45 -4.09 1.12 12.02
CA LEU A 45 -4.00 -0.32 12.29
C LEU A 45 -3.47 -1.12 11.10
N ARG A 46 -3.76 -0.67 9.87
CA ARG A 46 -3.20 -1.28 8.66
C ARG A 46 -1.71 -1.02 8.57
N ASP A 47 -1.26 0.22 8.80
CA ASP A 47 0.16 0.58 8.80
C ASP A 47 0.95 -0.26 9.83
N GLU A 48 0.39 -0.41 11.05
CA GLU A 48 0.98 -1.27 12.09
C GLU A 48 1.05 -2.75 11.66
N LEU A 49 0.00 -3.26 11.01
CA LEU A 49 -0.02 -4.62 10.48
C LEU A 49 1.01 -4.82 9.36
N GLU A 50 1.16 -3.86 8.46
CA GLU A 50 2.14 -3.91 7.37
C GLU A 50 3.57 -3.98 7.90
N ILE A 51 3.88 -3.28 9.00
CA ILE A 51 5.18 -3.40 9.68
C ILE A 51 5.43 -4.82 10.19
N ILE A 52 4.42 -5.47 10.77
CA ILE A 52 4.52 -6.86 11.24
C ILE A 52 4.74 -7.81 10.05
N LEU A 53 3.96 -7.63 8.97
CA LEU A 53 4.08 -8.44 7.76
C LEU A 53 5.47 -8.32 7.14
N LYS A 54 5.98 -7.09 7.01
CA LYS A 54 7.35 -6.79 6.58
C LYS A 54 8.36 -7.55 7.44
N GLY A 55 8.23 -7.45 8.76
CA GLY A 55 9.12 -8.13 9.70
C GLY A 55 9.18 -9.64 9.50
N VAL A 56 8.05 -10.30 9.25
CA VAL A 56 8.00 -11.75 9.01
C VAL A 56 8.53 -12.12 7.62
N LEU A 57 8.19 -11.35 6.58
CA LEU A 57 8.57 -11.64 5.19
C LEU A 57 10.07 -11.40 4.91
N GLU A 58 10.74 -10.57 5.70
CA GLU A 58 12.18 -10.30 5.59
C GLU A 58 13.06 -11.32 6.31
N THR A 59 12.47 -12.24 7.09
CA THR A 59 13.23 -13.31 7.73
C THR A 59 13.75 -14.35 6.73
N SER A 60 14.74 -15.14 7.17
CA SER A 60 15.23 -16.30 6.40
C SER A 60 14.09 -17.25 6.07
N ASP A 61 14.08 -17.78 4.84
CA ASP A 61 13.15 -18.78 4.34
C ASP A 61 13.67 -20.22 4.52
N GLN A 62 14.80 -20.40 5.22
CA GLN A 62 15.34 -21.71 5.56
C GLN A 62 14.43 -22.44 6.55
N GLY A 63 14.03 -23.66 6.21
CA GLY A 63 13.14 -24.49 7.04
C GLY A 63 11.66 -24.14 6.92
N ASP A 64 11.30 -23.13 6.11
CA ASP A 64 9.91 -22.81 5.81
C ASP A 64 9.25 -23.87 4.93
N ARG A 65 7.93 -24.01 5.07
CA ARG A 65 7.12 -24.75 4.09
C ARG A 65 7.12 -24.00 2.76
N GLU A 66 6.98 -24.74 1.66
CA GLU A 66 7.01 -24.20 0.30
C GLU A 66 6.12 -22.96 0.10
N ALA A 67 4.92 -22.95 0.68
CA ALA A 67 4.00 -21.81 0.59
C ALA A 67 4.59 -20.50 1.18
N PHE A 68 5.27 -20.60 2.33
CA PHE A 68 5.92 -19.45 2.95
C PHE A 68 7.19 -19.03 2.20
N GLN A 69 7.95 -19.99 1.69
CA GLN A 69 9.11 -19.71 0.82
C GLN A 69 8.68 -18.90 -0.40
N LYS A 70 7.61 -19.33 -1.11
CA LYS A 70 7.07 -18.59 -2.25
C LYS A 70 6.64 -17.17 -1.88
N ALA A 71 5.96 -16.99 -0.74
CA ALA A 71 5.55 -15.67 -0.27
C ALA A 71 6.76 -14.75 -0.01
N LYS A 72 7.80 -15.26 0.66
CA LYS A 72 9.04 -14.52 0.93
C LYS A 72 9.82 -14.21 -0.34
N ILE A 73 9.92 -15.15 -1.28
CA ILE A 73 10.57 -14.95 -2.58
C ILE A 73 9.83 -13.86 -3.37
N LEU A 74 8.49 -13.91 -3.40
CA LEU A 74 7.68 -12.90 -4.07
C LEU A 74 7.92 -11.51 -3.45
N TYR A 75 7.90 -11.40 -2.12
CA TYR A 75 8.23 -10.14 -1.42
C TYR A 75 9.62 -9.63 -1.81
N LYS A 76 10.66 -10.48 -1.73
CA LYS A 76 12.05 -10.12 -2.11
C LYS A 76 12.15 -9.67 -3.57
N SER A 77 11.39 -10.27 -4.49
CA SER A 77 11.37 -9.85 -5.90
C SER A 77 10.74 -8.47 -6.09
N CYS A 78 9.71 -8.14 -5.30
CA CYS A 78 9.04 -6.83 -5.35
C CYS A 78 9.92 -5.73 -4.76
N MET A 79 10.66 -6.02 -3.69
CA MET A 79 11.47 -5.01 -2.99
C MET A 79 12.83 -4.74 -3.65
N ASN A 80 13.23 -5.53 -4.65
CA ASN A 80 14.51 -5.34 -5.35
C ASN A 80 14.38 -4.30 -6.47
N GLU A 81 14.24 -3.04 -6.07
CA GLU A 81 14.13 -1.90 -6.98
C GLU A 81 15.32 -1.82 -7.95
N SER A 82 16.55 -2.11 -7.51
CA SER A 82 17.72 -2.06 -8.39
C SER A 82 17.61 -2.98 -9.61
N LEU A 83 17.06 -4.18 -9.41
CA LEU A 83 16.86 -5.13 -10.50
C LEU A 83 15.64 -4.77 -11.36
N ILE A 84 14.61 -4.17 -10.76
CA ILE A 84 13.44 -3.64 -11.48
C ILE A 84 13.88 -2.52 -12.42
N GLU A 85 14.60 -1.52 -11.89
CA GLU A 85 15.13 -0.38 -12.66
C GLU A 85 16.14 -0.82 -13.73
N GLN A 86 16.94 -1.86 -13.47
CA GLN A 86 17.85 -2.41 -14.48
C GLN A 86 17.10 -3.00 -15.69
N ARG A 87 15.92 -3.59 -15.46
CA ARG A 87 15.10 -4.20 -16.53
C ARG A 87 14.19 -3.19 -17.21
N ASP A 88 13.82 -2.12 -16.51
CA ASP A 88 12.98 -1.03 -17.02
C ASP A 88 11.70 -1.60 -17.69
N SER A 89 11.21 -0.96 -18.74
CA SER A 89 10.01 -1.31 -19.50
C SER A 89 10.10 -2.61 -20.31
N LEU A 90 11.25 -3.29 -20.36
CA LEU A 90 11.44 -4.50 -21.18
C LEU A 90 10.40 -5.60 -20.89
N PRO A 91 10.09 -5.96 -19.63
CA PRO A 91 9.10 -7.01 -19.36
C PRO A 91 7.70 -6.64 -19.87
N LEU A 92 7.35 -5.35 -19.88
CA LEU A 92 6.08 -4.88 -20.44
C LEU A 92 6.09 -4.97 -21.97
N LEU A 93 7.17 -4.55 -22.63
CA LEU A 93 7.30 -4.62 -24.09
C LEU A 93 7.23 -6.07 -24.59
N GLU A 94 7.87 -7.00 -23.90
CA GLU A 94 7.76 -8.43 -24.18
C GLU A 94 6.31 -8.92 -24.04
N ALA A 95 5.61 -8.54 -22.97
CA ALA A 95 4.21 -8.90 -22.76
C ALA A 95 3.30 -8.33 -23.87
N LEU A 96 3.56 -7.12 -24.35
CA LEU A 96 2.81 -6.50 -25.44
C LEU A 96 2.88 -7.31 -26.75
N THR A 97 4.03 -7.93 -27.06
CA THR A 97 4.15 -8.78 -28.26
C THR A 97 3.20 -9.99 -28.23
N VAL A 98 2.83 -10.47 -27.04
CA VAL A 98 1.93 -11.61 -26.86
C VAL A 98 0.46 -11.21 -27.04
N VAL A 99 0.08 -9.99 -26.65
CA VAL A 99 -1.32 -9.53 -26.61
C VAL A 99 -1.75 -8.72 -27.83
N GLY A 100 -0.93 -8.68 -28.88
CA GLY A 100 -1.26 -7.99 -30.14
C GLY A 100 -0.73 -6.55 -30.24
N ASP A 101 0.28 -6.23 -29.44
CA ASP A 101 1.03 -4.97 -29.43
C ASP A 101 0.19 -3.74 -29.03
N TRP A 102 0.83 -2.59 -28.77
CA TRP A 102 0.14 -1.37 -28.35
C TRP A 102 0.22 -0.28 -29.44
N PRO A 103 -0.86 -0.03 -30.22
CA PRO A 103 -0.83 0.88 -31.36
C PRO A 103 -0.25 2.28 -31.13
N VAL A 104 -0.43 2.85 -29.93
CA VAL A 104 0.12 4.19 -29.60
C VAL A 104 1.64 4.18 -29.42
N ALA A 105 2.21 3.03 -29.07
CA ALA A 105 3.63 2.83 -28.83
C ALA A 105 4.36 2.16 -30.01
N SER A 106 3.62 1.75 -31.05
CA SER A 106 4.15 0.96 -32.17
C SER A 106 4.16 1.74 -33.48
N ALA A 107 5.35 1.99 -34.02
CA ALA A 107 5.53 2.78 -35.25
C ALA A 107 4.86 2.15 -36.49
N ASP A 108 4.75 0.83 -36.53
CA ASP A 108 4.31 0.06 -37.70
C ASP A 108 3.01 -0.72 -37.48
N TRP A 109 2.19 -0.34 -36.50
CA TRP A 109 0.96 -1.06 -36.16
C TRP A 109 0.01 -1.27 -37.35
N ASN A 110 -0.06 -0.31 -38.27
CA ASN A 110 -0.89 -0.42 -39.48
C ASN A 110 -0.33 -1.41 -40.53
N LYS A 111 0.92 -1.84 -40.42
CA LYS A 111 1.57 -2.80 -41.34
C LYS A 111 1.43 -4.26 -40.89
N THR A 112 0.98 -4.49 -39.65
CA THR A 112 0.75 -5.82 -39.06
C THR A 112 -0.69 -6.32 -39.25
N LYS A 113 -1.51 -5.60 -40.02
CA LYS A 113 -2.83 -6.06 -40.50
C LYS A 113 -2.74 -6.76 -41.84
#